data_AF-A0A1Z9BYR6-F1
#
_entry.id   AF-A0A1Z9BYR6-F1
#
_cell.length_a   1.000
_cell.length_b   1.000
_cell.length_c   1.000
_cell.angle_alpha   90.00
_cell.angle_beta   90.00
_cell.angle_gamma   90.00
#
_symmetry.space_group_name_H-M   'P 1'
#
loop_
_entity.id
_entity.type
_entity.pdbx_description
1 polymer ?
#
loop_
_entity_poly.entity_id
_entity_poly.type
_entity_poly.pdbx_seq_one_letter_code
_entity_poly.pdbx_strand_id
1 'polypeptide(L)' 'DRWWAADDYENGNIVSLSKEFVREHYLSTGHYEQLYEAREAGSEEPPIPALPSKIIDQTADLYAGMFERLTGEKF' A
#
# COMPACT_ATOMS: atom_id res chain seq x y z
N ASP A 1 2.89 -5.28 8.87
CA ASP A 1 2.67 -4.11 9.76
C ASP A 1 1.49 -3.29 9.29
N ARG A 2 0.57 -2.93 10.20
CA ARG A 2 -0.48 -1.93 9.98
C ARG A 2 -0.16 -0.75 10.90
N TRP A 3 0.19 0.38 10.29
CA TRP A 3 0.48 1.62 11.00
C TRP A 3 -0.70 2.55 10.78
N TRP A 4 -1.26 3.08 11.87
CA TRP A 4 -2.38 4.01 11.83
C TRP A 4 -1.89 5.39 12.23
N ALA A 5 -2.27 6.41 11.47
CA ALA A 5 -2.06 7.78 11.88
C ALA A 5 -2.94 8.07 13.11
N ALA A 6 -2.32 8.43 14.23
CA ALA A 6 -3.03 8.66 15.50
C ALA A 6 -4.07 9.78 15.36
N ASP A 7 -3.70 10.91 14.76
CA ASP A 7 -4.60 12.04 14.53
C ASP A 7 -5.81 11.66 13.67
N ASP A 8 -5.59 10.87 12.61
CA ASP A 8 -6.69 10.38 11.75
C ASP A 8 -7.58 9.39 12.51
N TYR A 9 -6.97 8.49 13.27
CA TYR A 9 -7.67 7.49 14.08
C TYR A 9 -8.55 8.14 15.16
N GLU A 10 -8.05 9.19 15.83
CA GLU A 10 -8.81 9.99 16.80
C GLU A 10 -10.01 10.69 16.15
N ASN A 11 -9.89 11.05 14.87
CA ASN A 11 -10.98 11.62 14.07
C ASN A 11 -11.89 10.55 13.42
N GLY A 12 -11.71 9.27 13.75
CA GLY A 12 -12.50 8.15 13.24
C GLY A 12 -12.07 7.63 11.85
N ASN A 13 -10.97 8.12 11.30
CA ASN A 13 -10.43 7.71 10.02
C ASN A 13 -9.34 6.64 10.21
N ILE A 14 -9.58 5.43 9.69
CA ILE A 14 -8.58 4.36 9.72
C ILE A 14 -7.70 4.47 8.46
N VAL A 15 -6.61 5.24 8.55
CA VAL A 15 -5.63 5.36 7.48
C VAL A 15 -4.48 4.38 7.73
N SER A 16 -4.46 3.28 6.97
CA SER A 16 -3.36 2.30 7.02
C SER A 16 -2.18 2.80 6.18
N LEU A 17 -1.13 3.31 6.82
CA LEU A 17 -0.05 3.99 6.11
C LEU A 17 0.78 3.02 5.25
N SER A 18 1.20 1.88 5.78
CA SER A 18 2.32 1.12 5.21
C SER A 18 2.17 0.59 3.77
N LYS A 19 0.97 0.23 3.28
CA LYS A 19 0.82 -0.41 1.95
C LYS A 19 -0.47 -0.07 1.21
N GLU A 20 -1.20 0.96 1.64
CA GLU A 20 -2.54 1.20 1.07
C GLU A 20 -2.48 1.69 -0.37
N PHE A 21 -1.58 2.61 -0.72
CA PHE A 21 -1.41 3.05 -2.10
C PHE A 21 -1.10 1.91 -3.09
N VAL A 22 -0.28 0.95 -2.67
CA VAL A 22 0.05 -0.24 -3.46
C VAL A 22 -1.16 -1.18 -3.58
N ARG A 23 -1.92 -1.35 -2.49
CA ARG A 23 -3.12 -2.19 -2.47
C ARG A 23 -4.22 -1.60 -3.36
N GLU A 24 -4.54 -0.33 -3.16
CA GLU A 24 -5.51 0.39 -3.97
C GLU A 24 -5.13 0.38 -5.44
N HIS A 25 -3.84 0.51 -5.77
CA HIS A 25 -3.38 0.41 -7.15
C HIS A 25 -3.76 -0.93 -7.79
N TYR A 26 -3.41 -2.07 -7.18
CA TYR A 26 -3.69 -3.38 -7.76
C TYR A 26 -5.18 -3.78 -7.71
N LEU A 27 -5.95 -3.24 -6.78
CA LEU A 27 -7.42 -3.35 -6.79
C LEU A 27 -8.00 -2.57 -7.98
N SER A 28 -7.57 -1.31 -8.16
CA SER A 28 -8.10 -0.45 -9.23
C SER A 28 -7.77 -0.92 -10.64
N THR A 29 -6.68 -1.67 -10.83
CA THR A 29 -6.27 -2.19 -12.15
C THR A 29 -6.89 -3.53 -12.51
N GLY A 30 -7.68 -4.14 -11.61
CA GLY A 30 -8.27 -5.46 -11.84
C GLY A 30 -7.30 -6.63 -11.59
N HIS A 31 -6.05 -6.34 -11.16
CA HIS A 31 -5.03 -7.38 -10.97
C HIS A 31 -5.38 -8.29 -9.80
N TYR A 32 -5.98 -7.74 -8.74
CA TYR A 32 -6.45 -8.53 -7.60
C TYR A 32 -7.50 -9.57 -8.02
N GLU A 33 -8.49 -9.18 -8.81
CA GLU A 33 -9.52 -10.09 -9.32
C GLU A 33 -8.90 -11.19 -10.18
N GLN A 34 -8.05 -10.83 -11.15
CA GLN A 34 -7.38 -11.80 -12.02
C GLN A 34 -6.54 -12.82 -11.24
N LEU A 35 -5.83 -12.35 -10.21
CA LEU A 35 -5.03 -13.21 -9.34
C LEU A 35 -5.89 -14.23 -8.60
N TYR A 36 -7.01 -13.79 -8.03
CA TYR A 36 -7.90 -14.68 -7.29
C TYR A 36 -8.65 -15.64 -8.21
N GLU A 37 -9.10 -15.20 -9.38
CA GLU A 37 -9.67 -16.08 -10.39
C GLU A 37 -8.69 -17.19 -10.81
N ALA A 38 -7.42 -16.84 -11.05
CA ALA A 38 -6.40 -17.81 -11.41
C ALA A 38 -6.16 -18.85 -10.30
N ARG A 39 -6.16 -18.42 -9.03
CA ARG A 39 -6.01 -19.28 -7.85
C ARG A 39 -7.18 -20.24 -7.68
N GLU A 40 -8.41 -19.75 -7.77
CA GLU A 40 -9.61 -20.58 -7.66
C GLU A 40 -9.68 -21.62 -8.79
N ALA A 41 -9.19 -21.26 -9.98
CA ALA A 41 -9.08 -22.18 -11.12
C ALA A 41 -7.87 -23.13 -11.05
N GLY A 42 -6.96 -22.96 -10.09
CA GLY A 42 -5.70 -23.71 -9.99
C GLY A 42 -4.76 -23.49 -11.19
N SER A 43 -4.87 -22.35 -11.84
CA SER A 43 -4.10 -21.96 -13.03
C SER A 43 -2.91 -21.07 -12.68
N GLU A 44 -2.10 -20.71 -13.69
CA GLU A 44 -0.93 -19.85 -13.49
C GLU A 44 -1.34 -18.45 -13.01
N GLU A 45 -0.73 -17.98 -11.92
CA GLU A 45 -0.99 -16.64 -11.39
C GLU A 45 -0.47 -15.56 -12.34
N PRO A 46 -1.24 -14.50 -12.61
CA PRO A 46 -0.76 -13.40 -13.44
C PRO A 46 0.48 -12.75 -12.78
N PRO A 47 1.51 -12.39 -13.56
CA PRO A 47 2.67 -11.70 -13.02
C PRO A 47 2.24 -10.35 -12.46
N ILE A 48 2.88 -9.94 -11.36
CA ILE A 48 2.59 -8.65 -10.72
C ILE A 48 3.09 -7.52 -11.63
N PRO A 49 2.22 -6.59 -12.08
CA PRO A 49 2.64 -5.45 -12.88
C PRO A 49 3.60 -4.54 -12.12
N ALA A 50 4.48 -3.82 -12.82
CA ALA A 50 5.32 -2.82 -12.18
C ALA A 50 4.48 -1.65 -11.64
N LEU A 51 4.85 -1.14 -10.46
CA LEU A 51 4.19 0.02 -9.89
C LEU A 51 4.50 1.29 -10.71
N PRO A 52 3.51 2.18 -10.93
CA PRO A 52 3.78 3.51 -11.47
C PRO A 52 4.69 4.31 -10.53
N SER A 53 5.59 5.13 -11.08
CA SER A 53 6.51 5.98 -10.30
C SER A 53 5.78 6.79 -9.23
N LYS A 54 4.60 7.34 -9.55
CA LYS A 54 3.78 8.06 -8.58
C LYS A 54 3.46 7.24 -7.31
N ILE A 55 3.10 5.97 -7.46
CA ILE A 55 2.77 5.09 -6.32
C ILE A 55 4.04 4.77 -5.52
N ILE A 56 5.17 4.61 -6.22
CA ILE A 56 6.49 4.42 -5.59
C ILE A 56 6.84 5.64 -4.73
N ASP A 57 6.76 6.84 -5.31
CA ASP A 57 7.11 8.10 -4.64
C ASP A 57 6.20 8.35 -3.43
N GLN A 58 4.87 8.21 -3.60
CA GLN A 58 3.92 8.36 -2.50
C GLN A 58 4.16 7.36 -1.36
N THR A 59 4.53 6.13 -1.69
CA THR A 59 4.85 5.11 -0.69
C THR A 59 6.18 5.43 0.01
N ALA A 60 7.19 5.87 -0.74
CA ALA A 60 8.50 6.24 -0.20
C ALA A 60 8.42 7.44 0.76
N ASP A 61 7.75 8.52 0.35
CA ASP A 61 7.53 9.72 1.16
C ASP A 61 6.83 9.39 2.48
N LEU A 62 5.85 8.49 2.42
CA LEU A 62 5.13 8.06 3.60
C LEU A 62 6.01 7.31 4.60
N TYR A 63 6.84 6.38 4.12
CA TYR A 63 7.78 5.66 4.99
C TYR A 63 8.87 6.58 5.53
N ALA A 64 9.38 7.50 4.72
CA ALA A 64 10.33 8.52 5.16
C ALA A 64 9.72 9.37 6.29
N GLY A 65 8.51 9.91 6.09
CA GLY A 65 7.82 10.69 7.12
C GLY A 65 7.53 9.90 8.39
N MET A 66 7.19 8.61 8.28
CA MET A 66 7.06 7.73 9.45
C MET A 66 8.38 7.55 10.18
N PHE A 67 9.47 7.29 9.45
CA PHE A 67 10.80 7.14 10.02
C PHE A 67 11.19 8.40 10.81
N GLU A 68 11.05 9.58 10.21
CA GLU A 68 11.41 10.84 10.87
C GLU A 68 10.58 11.08 12.14
N ARG A 69 9.28 10.76 12.11
CA ARG A 69 8.40 10.93 13.28
C ARG A 69 8.74 9.97 14.42
N LEU A 70 9.08 8.73 14.10
CA LEU A 70 9.37 7.70 15.10
C LEU A 70 10.76 7.86 15.71
N THR A 71 11.73 8.30 14.92
CA THR A 71 13.14 8.38 15.34
C THR A 71 13.58 9.77 15.76
N GLY A 72 12.92 10.81 15.23
CA GLY A 72 13.39 12.20 15.32
C GLY A 72 14.58 12.51 14.39
N GLU A 73 15.05 11.54 13.60
CA GLU A 73 16.13 11.71 12.63
C GLU A 73 15.59 12.16 11.27
N LYS A 74 16.47 12.72 10.43
CA LYS A 74 16.13 13.09 9.04
C LYS A 74 16.45 11.95 8.10
N PHE A 75 15.53 11.67 7.17
CA PHE A 75 15.67 10.63 6.15
C PHE A 75 16.51 11.11 4.96
#